data_AF-A0AAE4D604-F1
#
_entry.id   AF-A0AAE4D604-F1
#
_cell.length_a   1.000
_cell.length_b   1.000
_cell.length_c   1.000
_cell.angle_alpha   90.00
_cell.angle_beta   90.00
_cell.angle_gamma   90.00
#
_symmetry.space_group_name_H-M   'P 1'
#
loop_
_entity.id
_entity.type
_entity.pdbx_description
1 polymer ?
#
loop_
_entity_poly.entity_id
_entity_poly.type
_entity_poly.pdbx_seq_one_letter_code
_entity_poly.pdbx_strand_id
1 'polypeptide(L)' 'MTLKHLILLKGPPHGSERSVDGLRMAQELAKTDAQAGITFCGVADAMLYATSGHMTPDSF' A
#
# COMPACT_ATOMS: atom_id res chain seq x y z
N MET A 1 13.34 14.45 -16.11
CA MET A 1 13.14 14.29 -14.66
C MET A 1 12.02 13.29 -14.47
N THR A 2 12.24 12.24 -13.68
CA THR A 2 11.24 11.21 -13.43
C THR A 2 10.45 11.55 -12.17
N LEU A 3 9.12 11.42 -12.19
CA LEU A 3 8.28 11.70 -11.04
C LEU A 3 8.47 10.61 -9.97
N LYS A 4 8.57 11.05 -8.70
CA LYS A 4 8.71 10.17 -7.54
C LYS A 4 7.51 10.36 -6.62
N HIS A 5 6.87 9.26 -6.25
CA HIS A 5 5.68 9.22 -5.40
C HIS A 5 6.01 8.51 -4.09
N LEU A 6 5.65 9.15 -2.98
CA LEU A 6 5.66 8.55 -1.64
C LEU A 6 4.21 8.32 -1.21
N ILE A 7 3.87 7.07 -0.93
CA ILE A 7 2.55 6.67 -0.44
C ILE A 7 2.69 6.25 1.02
N LEU A 8 1.98 6.98 1.89
CA LEU A 8 1.95 6.71 3.32
C LEU A 8 0.76 5.81 3.66
N LEU A 9 1.06 4.64 4.22
CA LEU A 9 0.05 3.72 4.73
C LEU A 9 0.03 3.84 6.26
N LYS A 10 -1.16 3.96 6.85
CA LYS A 10 -1.33 4.13 8.31
C LYS A 10 -2.23 3.08 8.96
N GLY A 11 -3.26 2.64 8.24
CA GLY A 11 -4.24 1.69 8.80
C GLY A 11 -3.70 0.26 8.82
N PRO A 12 -4.15 -0.58 9.78
CA PRO A 12 -3.79 -2.00 9.81
C PRO A 12 -4.38 -2.76 8.60
N PRO A 13 -3.80 -3.93 8.27
CA PRO A 13 -4.47 -4.92 7.44
C PRO A 13 -5.89 -5.19 7.96
N HIS A 14 -6.87 -5.24 7.07
CA HIS A 14 -8.28 -5.54 7.38
C HIS A 14 -9.01 -4.58 8.35
N GLY A 15 -8.39 -3.47 8.78
CA GLY A 15 -9.06 -2.48 9.64
C GLY A 15 -9.75 -1.33 8.90
N SER A 16 -9.35 -1.06 7.66
CA SER A 16 -10.04 -0.13 6.74
C SER A 16 -9.53 -0.33 5.30
N GLU A 17 -10.31 0.11 4.30
CA GLU A 17 -9.88 0.05 2.89
C GLU A 17 -8.77 1.03 2.53
N ARG A 18 -8.49 2.05 3.36
CA ARG A 18 -7.58 3.16 3.03
C ARG A 18 -6.16 2.70 2.65
N SER A 19 -5.60 1.73 3.38
CA SER A 19 -4.27 1.21 3.07
C SER A 19 -4.29 0.36 1.79
N VAL A 20 -5.40 -0.33 1.50
CA VAL A 20 -5.60 -1.08 0.25
C VAL A 20 -5.75 -0.14 -0.94
N ASP A 21 -6.50 0.95 -0.78
CA ASP A 21 -6.65 1.96 -1.83
C ASP A 21 -5.33 2.65 -2.17
N GLY A 22 -4.45 2.87 -1.18
CA GLY A 22 -3.08 3.33 -1.43
C GLY A 22 -2.28 2.36 -2.31
N LEU A 23 -2.41 1.05 -2.08
CA LEU A 23 -1.77 0.03 -2.93
C LEU A 23 -2.38 0.01 -4.34
N ARG A 24 -3.71 0.09 -4.46
CA ARG A 24 -4.41 0.16 -5.76
C ARG A 24 -3.98 1.38 -6.56
N MET A 25 -3.89 2.55 -5.93
CA MET A 25 -3.44 3.78 -6.57
C MET A 25 -2.03 3.65 -7.13
N ALA A 26 -1.11 3.04 -6.37
CA ALA A 26 0.24 2.77 -6.87
C ALA A 26 0.25 1.83 -8.09
N GLN A 27 -0.61 0.80 -8.10
CA GLN A 27 -0.74 -0.07 -9.27
C GLN A 27 -1.19 0.71 -10.50
N GLU A 28 -2.16 1.62 -10.38
CA GLU A 28 -2.62 2.44 -11.51
C GLU A 28 -1.58 3.49 -11.94
N LEU A 29 -0.83 4.06 -11.00
CA LEU A 29 0.28 4.97 -11.29
C LEU A 29 1.39 4.25 -12.09
N ALA A 30 1.77 3.05 -11.68
CA ALA A 30 2.78 2.25 -12.36
C ALA A 30 2.38 1.85 -13.80
N LYS A 31 1.08 1.70 -14.06
CA LYS A 31 0.55 1.46 -15.42
C LYS A 31 0.58 2.72 -16.29
N THR A 32 0.39 3.89 -15.69
CA THR A 32 0.30 5.17 -16.40
C THR A 32 1.68 5.73 -16.74
N ASP A 33 2.66 5.55 -15.86
CA ASP A 33 4.04 5.96 -16.06
C ASP A 33 5.00 4.84 -15.64
N ALA A 34 5.54 4.14 -16.63
CA ALA A 34 6.47 3.03 -16.43
C ALA A 34 7.81 3.46 -15.79
N GLN A 35 8.13 4.76 -15.81
CA GLN A 35 9.32 5.28 -15.15
C GLN A 35 9.03 5.78 -13.73
N ALA A 36 7.76 5.89 -13.32
CA ALA A 36 7.40 6.44 -12.02
C ALA A 36 8.09 5.69 -10.87
N GLY A 37 8.81 6.43 -10.03
CA GLY A 37 9.39 5.88 -8.81
C GLY A 37 8.35 5.87 -7.70
N ILE A 38 7.85 4.70 -7.29
CA ILE A 38 6.86 4.59 -6.21
C ILE A 38 7.52 4.00 -4.96
N THR A 39 7.39 4.70 -3.84
CA THR A 39 7.87 4.23 -2.53
C THR A 39 6.69 4.14 -1.56
N PHE A 40 6.55 2.99 -0.91
CA PHE A 40 5.61 2.84 0.20
C PHE A 40 6.34 3.02 1.52
N CYS A 41 5.76 3.81 2.41
CA CYS A 41 6.20 3.92 3.79
C CYS A 41 5.00 3.63 4.69
N GLY A 42 5.02 2.47 5.34
CA GLY A 42 4.06 2.17 6.40
C GLY A 42 4.46 2.90 7.68
N VAL A 43 3.48 3.37 8.41
CA VAL A 43 3.63 3.92 9.76
C VAL A 43 2.58 3.32 10.68
N ALA A 44 2.85 3.29 11.98
CA ALA A 44 1.94 2.72 12.99
C ALA A 44 1.47 1.30 12.61
N ASP A 45 0.17 1.05 12.61
CA ASP A 45 -0.42 -0.27 12.39
C ASP A 45 -0.21 -0.79 10.96
N ALA A 46 0.13 0.08 10.01
CA ALA A 46 0.48 -0.36 8.65
C ALA A 46 1.79 -1.17 8.60
N MET A 47 2.61 -1.14 9.66
CA MET A 47 3.78 -2.03 9.76
C MET A 47 3.38 -3.52 9.75
N LEU A 48 2.14 -3.85 10.13
CA LEU A 48 1.64 -5.22 10.05
C LEU A 48 1.54 -5.73 8.59
N TYR A 49 1.42 -4.87 7.58
CA TYR A 49 1.48 -5.28 6.17
C TYR A 49 2.84 -5.86 5.76
N ALA A 50 3.92 -5.54 6.50
CA ALA A 50 5.25 -6.06 6.21
C ALA A 50 5.50 -7.46 6.83
N THR A 51 4.57 -7.95 7.64
CA THR A 51 4.67 -9.26 8.29
C THR A 51 4.22 -10.37 7.33
N SER A 52 5.07 -11.38 7.13
CA SER A 52 4.74 -12.57 6.33
C SER A 52 3.73 -13.48 7.05
N GLY A 53 2.90 -14.20 6.30
CA GLY A 53 1.97 -15.19 6.86
C GLY A 53 0.67 -14.61 7.39
N HIS A 54 0.36 -13.35 7.06
CA HIS A 54 -0.97 -12.80 7.29
C HIS A 54 -2.01 -13.62 6.52
N MET A 55 -2.89 -14.27 7.27
CA MET A 55 -4.12 -14.85 6.72
C MET A 55 -5.18 -13.76 6.72
N THR A 56 -5.92 -13.65 5.62
CA THR A 56 -7.22 -12.97 5.65
C THR A 56 -8.05 -13.63 6.75
N PRO A 57 -8.62 -12.86 7.71
CA PRO A 57 -9.58 -13.41 8.65
C PRO A 57 -10.61 -14.21 7.86
N ASP A 58 -10.90 -15.43 8.32
CA ASP A 58 -11.92 -16.28 7.69
C ASP A 58 -13.19 -15.43 7.54
N SER A 59 -13.61 -15.27 6.29
CA SER A 59 -14.72 -14.39 5.93
C SER A 59 -15.98 -14.97 6.58
N PHE A 60 -16.69 -14.19 7.40
CA PHE A 60 -18.03 -14.56 7.84
C PHE A 60 -19.07 -14.24 6.75
#